data_AF-A0A645GLK5-F1
#
_entry.id   AF-A0A645GLK5-F1
#
_cell.length_a   1.000
_cell.length_b   1.000
_cell.length_c   1.000
_cell.angle_alpha   90.00
_cell.angle_beta   90.00
_cell.angle_gamma   90.00
#
_symmetry.space_group_name_H-M   'P 1'
#
loop_
_entity.id
_entity.type
_entity.pdbx_description
1 polymer ?
#
loop_
_entity_poly.entity_id
_entity_poly.type
_entity_poly.pdbx_seq_one_letter_code
_entity_poly.pdbx_strand_id
1 'polypeptide(L)'
;MMQTMPVFVYLIPAVIFFGMGSASAVIATVIYSMVPVIRLTSLGIRQVNAEVVEAARSFGSTRAQLLFKVQVPQALPTIMTGINQTLMMAMSMVVTCSMIGARGLGNEVLIAVNRIEISRGFIAGGAVVILAILLDRLTQGWFSDKQKAGDE
;
A
#
# COMPACT_ATOMS: atom_id res chain seq x y z
N MET A 1 -6.69 3.83 -14.44
CA MET A 1 -8.16 3.81 -14.40
C MET A 1 -8.74 3.37 -13.06
N MET A 2 -8.05 2.56 -12.24
CA MET A 2 -8.60 2.20 -10.91
C MET A 2 -8.54 3.35 -9.86
N GLN A 3 -7.60 4.29 -9.96
CA GLN A 3 -7.55 5.44 -9.04
C GLN A 3 -8.59 6.53 -9.33
N THR A 4 -9.28 6.48 -10.47
CA THR A 4 -10.23 7.52 -10.90
C THR A 4 -11.68 7.19 -10.56
N MET A 5 -12.00 5.94 -10.19
CA MET A 5 -13.34 5.60 -9.73
C MET A 5 -13.50 5.96 -8.25
N PRO A 6 -14.65 6.51 -7.84
CA PRO A 6 -14.94 6.73 -6.42
C PRO A 6 -14.85 5.44 -5.62
N VAL A 7 -14.35 5.52 -4.38
CA VAL A 7 -14.18 4.36 -3.48
C VAL A 7 -15.46 3.52 -3.35
N PHE A 8 -16.63 4.15 -3.31
CA PHE A 8 -17.93 3.46 -3.21
C PHE A 8 -18.19 2.50 -4.38
N VAL A 9 -17.63 2.76 -5.57
CA VAL A 9 -17.76 1.87 -6.73
C VAL A 9 -17.08 0.53 -6.48
N TYR A 10 -15.98 0.51 -5.72
CA TYR A 10 -15.28 -0.72 -5.32
C TYR A 10 -15.98 -1.47 -4.18
N LEU A 11 -16.69 -0.75 -3.32
CA LEU A 11 -17.38 -1.33 -2.16
C LEU A 11 -18.64 -2.11 -2.57
N ILE A 12 -19.39 -1.65 -3.57
CA ILE A 12 -20.63 -2.30 -4.02
C ILE A 12 -20.43 -3.79 -4.38
N PRO A 13 -19.53 -4.15 -5.32
CA PRO A 13 -19.32 -5.56 -5.66
C PRO A 13 -18.74 -6.33 -4.45
N ALA A 14 -17.82 -5.74 -3.69
CA ALA A 14 -17.25 -6.41 -2.52
C ALA A 14 -18.33 -6.80 -1.48
N VAL A 15 -19.30 -5.94 -1.24
CA VAL A 15 -20.43 -6.22 -0.33
C VAL A 15 -21.39 -7.26 -0.93
N ILE A 16 -21.67 -7.20 -2.23
CA ILE A 16 -22.55 -8.19 -2.89
C ILE A 16 -21.97 -9.61 -2.78
N PHE A 17 -20.67 -9.78 -2.97
CA PHE A 17 -20.03 -11.09 -2.96
C PHE A 17 -19.65 -11.60 -1.56
N PHE A 18 -19.27 -10.69 -0.64
CA PHE A 18 -18.70 -11.07 0.67
C PHE A 18 -19.52 -10.60 1.88
N GLY A 19 -20.64 -9.93 1.65
CA GLY A 19 -21.48 -9.35 2.69
C GLY A 19 -20.87 -8.09 3.33
N MET A 20 -21.59 -7.53 4.31
CA MET A 20 -21.11 -6.42 5.11
C MET A 20 -20.11 -6.89 6.18
N GLY A 21 -19.12 -6.05 6.47
CA GLY A 21 -18.15 -6.30 7.53
C GLY A 21 -16.70 -6.25 7.07
N SER A 22 -15.81 -6.88 7.86
CA SER A 22 -14.36 -6.75 7.67
C SER A 22 -13.85 -7.39 6.37
N ALA A 23 -14.48 -8.46 5.88
CA ALA A 23 -14.04 -9.16 4.67
C ALA A 23 -14.13 -8.26 3.41
N SER A 24 -15.31 -7.67 3.17
CA SER A 24 -15.52 -6.75 2.04
C SER A 24 -14.68 -5.47 2.17
N ALA A 25 -14.48 -4.98 3.39
CA ALA A 25 -13.60 -3.84 3.66
C ALA A 25 -12.14 -4.10 3.28
N VAL A 26 -11.59 -5.26 3.64
CA VAL A 26 -10.22 -5.64 3.27
C VAL A 26 -10.09 -5.72 1.75
N ILE A 27 -11.04 -6.35 1.07
CA ILE A 27 -11.01 -6.50 -0.39
C ILE A 27 -11.06 -5.14 -1.09
N ALA A 28 -11.98 -4.26 -0.68
CA ALA A 28 -12.07 -2.92 -1.25
C ALA A 28 -10.81 -2.09 -1.00
N THR A 29 -10.23 -2.20 0.20
CA THR A 29 -8.97 -1.54 0.55
C THR A 29 -7.82 -2.04 -0.31
N VAL A 30 -7.72 -3.35 -0.53
CA VAL A 30 -6.69 -3.95 -1.38
C VAL A 30 -6.83 -3.45 -2.81
N ILE A 31 -8.02 -3.51 -3.41
CA ILE A 31 -8.22 -3.06 -4.80
C ILE A 31 -7.86 -1.57 -4.94
N TYR A 32 -8.29 -0.74 -4.00
CA TYR A 32 -8.01 0.70 -4.01
C TYR A 32 -6.50 1.01 -3.87
N SER A 33 -5.85 0.36 -2.89
CA SER A 33 -4.46 0.65 -2.52
C SER A 33 -3.42 -0.07 -3.38
N MET A 34 -3.78 -1.04 -4.22
CA MET A 34 -2.83 -1.80 -5.04
C MET A 34 -2.23 -1.01 -6.22
N VAL A 35 -2.88 0.09 -6.63
CA VAL A 35 -2.48 0.83 -7.85
C VAL A 35 -1.06 1.42 -7.77
N PRO A 36 -0.64 2.11 -6.68
CA PRO A 36 0.72 2.64 -6.56
C PRO A 36 1.79 1.57 -6.62
N VAL A 37 1.64 0.46 -5.88
CA VAL A 37 2.66 -0.60 -5.88
C VAL A 37 2.81 -1.23 -7.26
N ILE A 38 1.74 -1.50 -8.01
CA ILE A 38 1.83 -2.02 -9.39
C ILE A 38 2.56 -1.02 -10.29
N ARG A 39 2.16 0.26 -10.23
CA ARG A 39 2.68 1.30 -11.12
C ARG A 39 4.15 1.57 -10.86
N LEU A 40 4.54 1.72 -9.59
CA LEU A 40 5.90 2.04 -9.19
C LEU A 40 6.83 0.82 -9.31
N THR A 41 6.33 -0.39 -9.13
CA THR A 41 7.09 -1.60 -9.46
C THR A 41 7.37 -1.70 -10.96
N SER A 42 6.35 -1.52 -11.80
CA SER A 42 6.52 -1.53 -13.27
C SER A 42 7.47 -0.44 -13.74
N LEU A 43 7.37 0.76 -13.16
CA LEU A 43 8.29 1.86 -13.41
C LEU A 43 9.72 1.52 -13.00
N GLY A 44 9.91 1.03 -11.77
CA GLY A 44 11.22 0.66 -11.24
C GLY A 44 11.93 -0.37 -12.12
N ILE A 45 11.23 -1.43 -12.54
CA ILE A 45 11.78 -2.46 -13.42
C ILE A 45 12.15 -1.91 -14.81
N ARG A 46 11.36 -0.98 -15.36
CA ARG A 46 11.64 -0.34 -16.66
C ARG A 46 12.78 0.67 -16.60
N GLN A 47 13.10 1.19 -15.42
CA GLN A 47 14.17 2.19 -15.21
C GLN A 47 15.53 1.56 -14.89
N VAL A 48 15.60 0.23 -14.73
CA VAL A 48 16.87 -0.48 -14.53
C VAL A 48 17.81 -0.24 -15.71
N ASN A 49 19.09 0.00 -15.42
CA ASN A 49 20.10 0.28 -16.46
C ASN A 49 20.17 -0.86 -17.48
N ALA A 50 19.95 -0.52 -18.76
CA ALA A 50 19.99 -1.46 -19.87
C ALA A 50 21.35 -2.15 -20.02
N GLU A 51 22.46 -1.44 -19.76
CA GLU A 51 23.81 -2.00 -19.85
C GLU A 51 24.04 -3.13 -18.85
N VAL A 52 23.55 -2.97 -17.61
CA VAL A 52 23.65 -4.01 -16.57
C VAL A 52 22.80 -5.23 -16.94
N VAL A 53 21.64 -4.99 -17.56
CA VAL A 53 20.75 -6.05 -18.06
C VAL A 53 21.38 -6.80 -19.24
N GLU A 54 22.01 -6.09 -20.17
CA GLU A 54 22.72 -6.69 -21.31
C GLU A 54 23.93 -7.47 -20.86
N ALA A 55 24.73 -6.93 -19.94
CA ALA A 55 25.86 -7.63 -19.34
C ALA A 55 25.40 -8.95 -18.68
N ALA A 56 24.39 -8.90 -17.82
CA ALA A 56 23.85 -10.10 -17.16
C ALA A 56 23.33 -11.15 -18.16
N ARG A 57 22.73 -10.73 -19.28
CA ARG A 57 22.33 -11.63 -20.37
C ARG A 57 23.54 -12.23 -21.09
N SER A 58 24.57 -11.45 -21.38
CA SER A 58 25.82 -11.91 -22.00
C SER A 58 26.54 -12.95 -21.14
N PHE A 59 26.42 -12.85 -19.82
CA PHE A 59 26.90 -13.87 -18.87
C PHE A 59 25.98 -15.10 -18.72
N GLY A 60 24.94 -15.23 -19.55
CA GLY A 60 24.07 -16.41 -19.57
C GLY A 60 22.95 -16.42 -18.53
N SER A 61 22.60 -15.27 -17.94
CA SER A 61 21.50 -15.21 -16.95
C SER A 61 20.16 -15.61 -17.56
N THR A 62 19.47 -16.55 -16.93
CA THR A 62 18.07 -16.87 -17.24
C THR A 62 17.14 -15.69 -16.91
N ARG A 63 15.93 -15.67 -17.46
CA ARG A 63 14.94 -14.61 -17.20
C ARG A 63 14.62 -14.44 -15.70
N ALA A 64 14.51 -15.55 -14.97
CA ALA A 64 14.23 -15.53 -13.54
C ALA A 64 15.43 -14.98 -12.74
N GLN A 65 16.64 -15.39 -13.09
CA GLN A 65 17.87 -14.85 -12.47
C GLN A 65 18.02 -13.36 -12.76
N LEU A 66 17.74 -12.93 -13.99
CA LEU A 66 17.81 -11.52 -14.39
C LEU A 66 16.81 -10.68 -13.58
N LEU A 67 15.58 -11.19 -13.42
CA LEU A 67 14.55 -10.50 -12.65
C LEU A 67 14.94 -10.39 -11.17
N PHE A 68 15.19 -11.52 -10.50
CA PHE A 68 15.37 -11.53 -9.04
C PHE A 68 16.76 -11.09 -8.56
N LYS A 69 17.82 -11.26 -9.38
CA LYS A 69 19.19 -10.90 -9.00
C LYS A 69 19.67 -9.56 -9.53
N VAL A 70 19.05 -9.02 -10.58
CA VAL A 70 19.48 -7.76 -11.20
C VAL A 70 18.38 -6.71 -11.14
N GLN A 71 17.21 -6.99 -11.74
CA GLN A 71 16.17 -5.98 -11.89
C GLN A 71 15.49 -5.62 -10.56
N VAL A 72 15.10 -6.61 -9.74
CA VAL A 72 14.41 -6.39 -8.46
C VAL A 72 15.29 -5.64 -7.45
N PRO A 73 16.58 -6.02 -7.23
CA PRO A 73 17.45 -5.27 -6.33
C PRO A 73 17.65 -3.81 -6.76
N GLN A 74 17.85 -3.55 -8.07
CA GLN A 74 18.01 -2.17 -8.55
C GLN A 74 16.70 -1.37 -8.55
N ALA A 75 15.56 -2.01 -8.80
CA ALA A 75 14.24 -1.37 -8.74
C ALA A 75 13.72 -1.21 -7.30
N LEU A 76 14.40 -1.78 -6.30
CA LEU A 76 13.93 -1.85 -4.92
C LEU A 76 13.54 -0.48 -4.35
N PRO A 77 14.31 0.60 -4.49
CA PRO A 77 13.93 1.91 -3.94
C PRO A 77 12.59 2.41 -4.48
N THR A 78 12.34 2.21 -5.78
CA THR A 78 11.09 2.59 -6.44
C THR A 78 9.93 1.70 -6.01
N ILE A 79 10.15 0.39 -5.89
CA ILE A 79 9.16 -0.57 -5.36
C ILE A 79 8.74 -0.15 -3.94
N MET A 80 9.72 0.20 -3.09
CA MET A 80 9.48 0.61 -1.71
C MET A 80 8.72 1.93 -1.60
N THR A 81 8.99 2.87 -2.50
CA THR A 81 8.15 4.08 -2.65
C THR A 81 6.70 3.69 -2.98
N GLY A 82 6.50 2.66 -3.81
CA GLY A 82 5.19 2.09 -4.12
C GLY A 82 4.48 1.51 -2.91
N ILE A 83 5.20 0.73 -2.11
CA ILE A 83 4.67 0.13 -0.87
C ILE A 83 4.24 1.24 0.11
N ASN A 84 5.06 2.27 0.30
CA ASN A 84 4.70 3.40 1.16
C ASN A 84 3.39 4.06 0.70
N GLN A 85 3.27 4.40 -0.59
CA GLN A 85 2.04 5.00 -1.13
C GLN A 85 0.83 4.08 -0.98
N THR A 86 1.00 2.77 -1.18
CA THR A 86 -0.04 1.77 -0.95
C THR A 86 -0.47 1.74 0.52
N LEU A 87 0.46 1.82 1.46
CA LEU A 87 0.18 1.88 2.89
C LEU A 87 -0.60 3.14 3.26
N MET A 88 -0.18 4.30 2.77
CA MET A 88 -0.86 5.58 2.98
C MET A 88 -2.30 5.54 2.43
N MET A 89 -2.50 4.96 1.24
CA MET A 89 -3.83 4.77 0.68
C MET A 89 -4.68 3.79 1.50
N ALA A 90 -4.11 2.68 1.98
CA ALA A 90 -4.80 1.73 2.82
C ALA A 90 -5.24 2.35 4.16
N MET A 91 -4.40 3.17 4.78
CA MET A 91 -4.74 3.87 6.02
C MET A 91 -5.88 4.89 5.82
N SER A 92 -5.95 5.53 4.65
CA SER A 92 -7.09 6.42 4.33
C SER A 92 -8.43 5.69 4.23
N MET A 93 -8.43 4.39 3.91
CA MET A 93 -9.65 3.57 3.78
C MET A 93 -10.25 3.15 5.12
N VAL A 94 -9.52 3.28 6.23
CA VAL A 94 -9.95 2.80 7.56
C VAL A 94 -11.30 3.40 7.95
N VAL A 95 -11.53 4.69 7.72
CA VAL A 95 -12.79 5.37 8.06
C VAL A 95 -13.89 5.03 7.06
N THR A 96 -13.58 5.00 5.76
CA THR A 96 -14.55 4.72 4.70
C THR A 96 -15.11 3.30 4.81
N CYS A 97 -14.27 2.31 5.12
CA CYS A 97 -14.70 0.93 5.32
C CYS A 97 -15.64 0.77 6.51
N SER A 98 -15.57 1.64 7.52
CA SER A 98 -16.50 1.59 8.65
C SER A 98 -17.94 1.95 8.28
N MET A 99 -18.15 2.62 7.14
CA MET A 99 -19.49 2.90 6.62
C MET A 99 -20.23 1.63 6.17
N ILE A 100 -19.50 0.56 5.85
CA ILE A 100 -20.08 -0.74 5.44
C ILE A 100 -20.00 -1.81 6.55
N GLY A 101 -19.86 -1.36 7.80
CA GLY A 101 -19.87 -2.24 8.98
C GLY A 101 -18.51 -2.83 9.36
N ALA A 102 -17.40 -2.32 8.79
CA ALA A 102 -16.07 -2.73 9.27
C ALA A 102 -15.81 -2.20 10.69
N ARG A 103 -15.43 -3.10 11.59
CA ARG A 103 -15.10 -2.80 12.99
C ARG A 103 -13.66 -2.29 13.09
N GLY A 104 -13.38 -1.44 14.08
CA GLY A 104 -12.03 -0.92 14.36
C GLY A 104 -12.03 0.59 14.57
N LEU A 105 -10.83 1.20 14.52
CA LEU A 105 -10.64 2.63 14.78
C LEU A 105 -11.45 3.54 13.85
N GLY A 106 -11.65 3.13 12.60
CA GLY A 106 -12.49 3.87 11.65
C GLY A 106 -13.94 4.00 12.11
N ASN A 107 -14.45 3.04 12.87
CA ASN A 107 -15.82 3.04 13.37
C ASN A 107 -15.98 4.07 14.49
N GLU A 108 -14.96 4.21 15.34
CA GLU A 108 -14.91 5.23 16.39
C GLU A 108 -14.88 6.65 15.80
N VAL A 109 -14.09 6.85 14.74
CA VAL A 109 -14.08 8.11 13.99
C VAL A 109 -15.46 8.38 13.37
N LEU A 110 -16.06 7.38 12.73
CA LEU A 110 -17.37 7.50 12.10
C LEU A 110 -18.47 7.82 13.11
N ILE A 111 -18.47 7.18 14.28
CA ILE A 111 -19.44 7.47 15.35
C ILE A 111 -19.24 8.89 15.87
N ALA A 112 -17.99 9.32 16.08
CA ALA A 112 -17.69 10.67 16.54
C ALA A 112 -18.20 11.75 15.56
N VAL A 113 -18.03 11.53 14.26
CA VAL A 113 -18.57 12.41 13.22
C VAL A 113 -20.10 12.43 13.25
N ASN A 114 -20.75 11.26 13.30
CA ASN A 114 -22.22 11.15 13.30
C ASN A 114 -22.86 11.76 14.55
N ARG A 115 -22.18 11.71 15.70
CA ARG A 115 -22.68 12.24 16.98
C ARG A 115 -22.14 13.62 17.33
N ILE A 116 -21.29 14.20 16.48
CA ILE A 116 -20.62 15.50 16.73
C ILE A 116 -19.82 15.46 18.06
N GLU A 117 -19.24 14.30 18.39
CA GLU A 117 -18.43 14.08 19.59
C GLU A 117 -16.96 14.41 19.29
N ILE A 118 -16.60 15.70 19.38
CA ILE A 118 -15.26 16.22 19.03
C ILE A 118 -14.15 15.48 19.78
N SER A 119 -14.31 15.29 21.09
CA SER A 119 -13.29 14.63 21.93
C SER A 119 -13.01 13.19 21.48
N ARG A 120 -14.06 12.44 21.15
CA ARG A 120 -13.93 11.06 20.66
C ARG A 120 -13.28 11.03 19.27
N GLY A 121 -13.67 11.97 18.41
CA GLY A 121 -13.11 12.09 17.06
C GLY A 121 -11.61 12.41 17.08
N PHE A 122 -11.18 13.27 18.01
CA PHE A 122 -9.77 13.62 18.17
C PHE A 122 -8.93 12.43 18.67
N ILE A 123 -9.42 11.68 19.67
CA ILE A 123 -8.73 10.49 20.20
C ILE A 123 -8.65 9.39 19.13
N ALA A 124 -9.78 9.08 18.48
CA ALA A 124 -9.85 8.03 17.47
C ALA A 124 -9.03 8.39 16.21
N GLY A 125 -9.15 9.62 15.70
CA GLY A 125 -8.37 10.11 14.58
C GLY A 125 -6.88 10.17 14.88
N GLY A 126 -6.52 10.66 16.07
CA GLY A 126 -5.14 10.65 16.55
C GLY A 126 -4.54 9.25 16.61
N ALA A 127 -5.30 8.27 17.11
CA ALA A 127 -4.85 6.86 17.14
C ALA A 127 -4.59 6.30 15.72
N VAL A 128 -5.46 6.61 14.75
CA VAL A 128 -5.26 6.21 13.34
C VAL A 128 -4.00 6.85 12.76
N VAL A 129 -3.77 8.15 13.01
CA VAL A 129 -2.59 8.87 12.53
C VAL A 129 -1.31 8.30 13.14
N ILE A 130 -1.30 8.06 14.45
CA ILE A 130 -0.14 7.46 15.14
C ILE A 130 0.17 6.09 14.55
N LEU A 131 -0.85 5.25 14.34
CA LEU A 131 -0.67 3.94 13.72
C LEU A 131 -0.11 4.07 12.29
N ALA A 132 -0.62 5.01 11.50
CA ALA A 132 -0.13 5.26 10.14
C ALA A 132 1.35 5.68 10.13
N ILE A 133 1.74 6.59 11.04
CA ILE A 133 3.13 7.03 11.18
C ILE A 133 4.03 5.88 11.63
N LEU A 134 3.59 5.06 12.59
CA LEU A 134 4.36 3.90 13.05
C LEU A 134 4.59 2.91 11.91
N LEU A 135 3.54 2.59 11.14
CA LEU A 135 3.65 1.71 9.98
C LEU A 135 4.57 2.29 8.89
N ASP A 136 4.45 3.57 8.57
CA ASP A 136 5.34 4.27 7.64
C ASP A 136 6.81 4.20 8.09
N ARG A 137 7.07 4.52 9.36
CA ARG A 137 8.43 4.48 9.94
C ARG A 137 9.03 3.08 9.95
N LEU A 138 8.26 2.05 10.31
CA LEU A 138 8.72 0.66 10.28
C LEU A 138 9.05 0.22 8.85
N THR A 139 8.19 0.60 7.90
CA THR A 139 8.37 0.30 6.48
C THR A 139 9.64 0.95 5.95
N GLN A 140 9.88 2.23 6.26
CA GLN A 140 11.11 2.95 5.90
C GLN A 140 12.36 2.41 6.61
N GLY A 141 12.25 2.03 7.89
CA GLY A 141 13.36 1.49 8.67
C GLY A 141 13.91 0.19 8.09
N TRP A 142 13.03 -0.72 7.64
CA TRP A 142 13.43 -1.94 6.94
C TRP A 142 14.15 -1.68 5.61
N PHE A 143 13.93 -0.53 4.99
CA PHE A 143 14.59 -0.16 3.74
C PHE A 143 15.99 0.41 3.96
N SER A 144 16.14 1.27 4.97
CA SER A 144 17.43 1.89 5.26
C SER A 144 18.50 0.86 5.68
N ASP A 145 18.08 -0.23 6.34
CA ASP A 145 18.96 -1.32 6.75
C ASP A 145 19.42 -2.17 5.55
N LYS A 146 18.54 -2.43 4.57
CA LYS A 146 18.89 -3.16 3.34
C LYS A 146 19.78 -2.39 2.38
N GLN A 147 19.70 -1.06 2.37
CA GLN A 147 20.57 -0.23 1.53
C GLN A 147 22.01 -0.24 2.04
N LYS A 148 22.21 -0.25 3.37
CA LYS A 148 23.54 -0.35 3.99
C LYS A 148 24.17 -1.73 3.79
N ALA A 149 23.39 -2.81 3.85
CA ALA A 149 23.88 -4.17 3.64
C ALA A 149 24.25 -4.51 2.17
N GLY A 150 23.93 -3.64 1.20
CA GLY A 150 24.31 -3.81 -0.21
C GLY A 150 25.52 -2.99 -0.65
N ASP A 151 26.01 -2.09 0.22
CA ASP A 151 27.18 -1.23 0.00
C ASP A 151 28.44 -1.76 0.77
N GLU A 152 28.31 -2.85 1.55
CA GLU A 152 29.39 -3.61 2.20
C GLU A 152 29.71 -4.91 1.43
#